data_AF-A0A937Q3Z3-F1
#
_entry.id   AF-A0A937Q3Z3-F1
#
_cell.length_a   1.000
_cell.length_b   1.000
_cell.length_c   1.000
_cell.angle_alpha   90.00
_cell.angle_beta   90.00
_cell.angle_gamma   90.00
#
_symmetry.space_group_name_H-M   'P 1'
#
loop_
_entity.id
_entity.type
_entity.pdbx_description
1 polymer ?
#
loop_
_entity_poly.entity_id
_entity_poly.type
_entity_poly.pdbx_seq_one_letter_code
_entity_poly.pdbx_strand_id
1 'polypeptide(L)' 'MKRNLTLSLDERLLHMARIVCQKRNTTLTQFIRDQLENMVYRDEEYQNGMNRIVALMKKRPIRVEPKTWTRDELHER' A
#
# COMPACT_ATOMS: atom_id res chain seq x y z
N MET A 1 -17.99 -7.62 7.96
CA MET A 1 -18.30 -8.14 9.31
C MET A 1 -17.11 -7.83 10.22
N LYS A 2 -17.30 -7.25 11.41
CA LYS A 2 -16.20 -6.95 12.35
C LYS A 2 -15.93 -8.17 13.25
N ARG A 3 -14.66 -8.47 13.53
CA ARG A 3 -14.23 -9.54 14.45
C ARG A 3 -13.28 -8.95 15.50
N ASN A 4 -13.35 -9.47 16.72
CA ASN A 4 -12.46 -9.07 17.81
C ASN A 4 -11.17 -9.88 17.76
N LEU A 5 -10.06 -9.23 18.08
CA LEU A 5 -8.73 -9.82 18.14
C LEU A 5 -8.13 -9.54 19.51
N THR A 6 -7.72 -10.59 20.23
CA THR A 6 -6.98 -10.48 21.49
C THR A 6 -5.50 -10.64 21.21
N LEU A 7 -4.68 -9.72 21.73
CA LEU A 7 -3.23 -9.73 21.55
C LEU A 7 -2.55 -9.68 22.91
N SER A 8 -1.53 -10.50 23.08
CA SER A 8 -0.61 -10.43 24.23
C SER A 8 0.57 -9.53 23.85
N LEU A 9 0.83 -8.51 24.66
CA LEU A 9 1.91 -7.56 24.47
C LEU A 9 2.72 -7.45 25.76
N ASP A 10 4.01 -7.15 25.61
CA ASP A 10 4.83 -6.75 26.73
C ASP A 10 4.23 -5.52 27.44
N GLU A 11 4.26 -5.52 28.78
CA GLU A 11 3.61 -4.49 29.59
C GLU A 11 4.22 -3.10 29.36
N ARG A 12 5.55 -3.03 29.23
CA ARG A 12 6.24 -1.75 28.96
C ARG A 12 5.88 -1.23 27.58
N LEU A 13 5.81 -2.11 26.59
CA LEU A 13 5.37 -1.75 25.24
C LEU A 13 3.93 -1.20 25.25
N LEU A 14 3.01 -1.87 25.94
CA LEU A 14 1.62 -1.43 26.05
C LEU A 14 1.51 -0.04 26.69
N HIS A 15 2.26 0.21 27.76
CA HIS A 15 2.30 1.50 28.43
C HIS A 15 2.80 2.62 27.49
N MET A 16 3.93 2.40 26.83
CA MET A 16 4.51 3.38 25.92
C MET A 16 3.61 3.64 24.70
N ALA A 17 2.99 2.59 24.15
CA ALA A 17 2.06 2.73 23.04
C ALA A 17 0.85 3.60 23.41
N ARG A 18 0.31 3.47 24.63
CA ARG A 18 -0.79 4.32 25.12
C ARG A 18 -0.37 5.79 25.22
N ILE A 19 0.83 6.08 25.74
CA ILE A 19 1.37 7.45 25.78
C ILE A 19 1.45 8.04 24.36
N VAL A 20 1.96 7.27 23.41
CA VAL A 20 2.06 7.71 22.00
C VAL A 20 0.68 7.97 21.40
N CYS A 21 -0.30 7.09 21.65
CA CYS A 21 -1.66 7.27 21.17
C CYS A 21 -2.32 8.53 21.78
N GLN A 22 -2.10 8.78 23.07
CA GLN A 22 -2.61 9.97 23.76
C GLN A 22 -2.01 11.25 23.17
N LYS A 23 -0.69 11.29 22.92
CA LYS A 23 -0.03 12.42 22.24
C LYS A 23 -0.60 12.69 20.83
N ARG A 24 -1.15 11.67 20.18
CA ARG A 24 -1.74 11.74 18.84
C ARG A 24 -3.26 11.86 18.83
N ASN A 25 -3.90 12.05 20.00
CA ASN A 25 -5.36 12.09 20.15
C ASN A 25 -6.07 10.88 19.51
N THR A 26 -5.48 9.70 19.64
CA THR A 26 -6.06 8.44 19.14
C THR A 26 -6.13 7.39 20.23
N THR A 27 -6.88 6.31 19.99
CA THR A 27 -6.95 5.14 20.87
C THR A 27 -5.99 4.06 20.37
N LEU A 28 -5.52 3.20 21.27
CA LEU A 28 -4.64 2.08 20.89
C LEU A 28 -5.33 1.14 19.89
N THR A 29 -6.62 0.86 20.08
CA THR A 29 -7.40 0.01 19.17
C THR A 29 -7.53 0.64 17.79
N GLN A 30 -7.80 1.94 17.71
CA GLN A 30 -7.85 2.65 16.43
C GLN A 30 -6.46 2.65 15.77
N PHE A 31 -5.41 2.98 16.50
CA PHE A 31 -4.04 2.97 15.99
C PHE A 31 -3.65 1.61 15.40
N ILE A 32 -3.91 0.51 16.12
CA ILE A 32 -3.60 -0.85 15.62
C ILE A 32 -4.42 -1.17 14.36
N ARG A 33 -5.70 -0.81 14.34
CA ARG A 33 -6.55 -1.00 13.15
C ARG A 33 -5.99 -0.24 11.96
N ASP A 34 -5.68 1.04 12.13
CA ASP A 34 -5.17 1.89 11.06
C ASP A 34 -3.82 1.36 10.54
N GLN A 35 -2.94 0.86 11.42
CA GLN A 35 -1.69 0.24 11.01
C GLN A 35 -1.91 -1.05 10.21
N LEU A 36 -2.85 -1.91 10.62
CA LEU A 36 -3.20 -3.13 9.89
C LEU A 36 -3.81 -2.82 8.53
N GLU A 37 -4.74 -1.87 8.45
CA GLU A 37 -5.35 -1.42 7.20
C GLU A 37 -4.29 -0.86 6.25
N ASN A 38 -3.40 0.00 6.75
CA ASN A 38 -2.32 0.56 5.94
C ASN A 38 -1.33 -0.52 5.46
N MET A 39 -1.04 -1.52 6.28
CA MET A 39 -0.16 -2.62 5.90
C MET A 39 -0.77 -3.46 4.78
N VAL A 40 -2.04 -3.86 4.93
CA VAL A 40 -2.76 -4.63 3.91
C VAL A 40 -2.95 -3.82 2.64
N TYR A 41 -3.35 -2.56 2.75
CA TYR A 41 -3.54 -1.68 1.61
C TYR A 41 -2.25 -1.53 0.79
N ARG A 42 -1.09 -1.36 1.44
CA ARG A 42 0.20 -1.28 0.74
C ARG A 42 0.56 -2.56 0.01
N ASP A 43 0.25 -3.71 0.58
CA ASP A 43 0.50 -5.01 -0.05
C ASP A 43 -0.45 -5.24 -1.24
N GLU A 44 -1.74 -4.96 -1.06
CA GLU A 44 -2.77 -5.08 -2.10
C GLU A 44 -2.54 -4.09 -3.25
N GLU A 45 -2.22 -2.82 -2.99
CA GLU A 45 -1.92 -1.84 -4.04
C GLU A 45 -0.74 -2.26 -4.91
N TYR A 46 0.32 -2.78 -4.30
CA TYR A 46 1.46 -3.29 -5.06
C TYR A 46 1.04 -4.47 -5.95
N GLN A 47 0.33 -5.45 -5.39
CA GLN A 47 -0.14 -6.62 -6.14
C GLN A 47 -1.17 -6.25 -7.21
N ASN A 48 -2.09 -5.35 -6.92
CA ASN A 48 -3.11 -4.87 -7.85
C ASN A 48 -2.48 -4.05 -8.98
N GLY A 49 -1.52 -3.18 -8.68
CA GLY A 49 -0.73 -2.45 -9.66
C GLY A 49 0.04 -3.40 -10.59
N MET A 50 0.72 -4.38 -10.01
CA MET A 50 1.44 -5.41 -10.77
C MET A 50 0.48 -6.21 -11.66
N ASN A 51 -0.61 -6.72 -11.10
CA ASN A 51 -1.63 -7.49 -11.83
C ASN A 51 -2.25 -6.68 -12.96
N ARG A 52 -2.49 -5.38 -12.76
CA ARG A 52 -3.00 -4.48 -13.80
C ARG A 52 -2.01 -4.33 -14.96
N ILE A 53 -0.72 -4.14 -14.67
CA ILE A 53 0.33 -4.04 -15.71
C ILE A 53 0.45 -5.36 -16.47
N VAL A 54 0.50 -6.49 -15.76
CA VAL A 54 0.56 -7.84 -16.38
C VAL A 54 -0.67 -8.10 -17.25
N ALA A 55 -1.87 -7.73 -16.79
CA ALA A 55 -3.10 -7.86 -17.57
C ALA A 55 -3.09 -6.96 -18.82
N LEU A 56 -2.55 -5.74 -18.73
CA LEU A 56 -2.37 -4.85 -19.89
C LEU A 56 -1.40 -5.45 -20.91
N MET A 57 -0.26 -6.00 -20.48
CA MET A 57 0.71 -6.68 -21.34
C MET A 57 0.10 -7.91 -22.03
N LYS A 58 -0.71 -8.70 -21.32
CA LYS A 58 -1.42 -9.86 -21.90
C LYS A 58 -2.51 -9.44 -22.90
N LYS A 59 -3.26 -8.37 -22.60
CA LYS A 59 -4.37 -7.89 -23.45
C LYS A 59 -3.89 -7.17 -24.72
N ARG A 60 -2.72 -6.54 -24.67
CA ARG A 60 -2.07 -5.88 -25.81
C ARG A 60 -0.64 -6.38 -25.95
N PRO A 61 -0.40 -7.48 -26.69
CA PRO A 61 0.96 -7.90 -27.00
C PRO A 61 1.66 -6.77 -27.76
N ILE A 62 2.65 -6.16 -27.11
CA ILE A 62 3.42 -5.06 -27.68
C ILE A 62 4.38 -5.66 -28.70
N ARG A 63 4.27 -5.22 -29.96
CA ARG A 63 5.30 -5.47 -30.97
C ARG A 63 6.27 -4.30 -30.90
N VAL A 64 7.49 -4.56 -30.45
CA VAL A 64 8.55 -3.56 -30.41
C VAL A 64 9.16 -3.49 -31.81
N GLU A 65 8.73 -2.52 -32.59
CA GLU A 65 9.38 -2.14 -33.85
C GLU A 65 10.65 -1.33 -33.55
N PRO A 66 11.60 -1.22 -34.51
CA PRO A 66 12.76 -0.35 -34.35
C PRO A 66 12.36 1.07 -33.97
N LYS A 67 13.13 1.70 -33.08
CA LYS A 67 12.89 3.08 -32.64
C LYS A 67 13.00 4.02 -33.84
N THR A 68 11.89 4.64 -34.25
CA THR A 68 11.82 5.59 -35.37
C THR A 68 11.71 7.04 -34.94
N TRP A 69 11.62 7.32 -33.64
CA TRP A 69 11.38 8.65 -33.09
C TRP A 69 12.57 9.17 -32.28
N THR A 70 12.80 10.49 -32.34
CA THR A 70 13.70 11.21 -31.44
C THR A 70 12.94 11.76 -30.23
N ARG A 71 13.67 12.20 -29.20
CA ARG A 71 13.04 12.74 -27.98
C ARG A 71 12.28 14.03 -28.28
N ASP A 72 12.84 14.87 -29.13
CA ASP A 72 12.28 16.18 -29.45
C ASP A 72 10.98 16.04 -30.26
N GLU A 73 10.92 15.08 -31.19
CA GLU A 73 9.70 14.71 -31.94
C GLU A 73 8.53 14.21 -31.06
N LEU A 74 8.82 13.62 -29.90
CA LEU A 74 7.79 13.17 -28.95
C LEU A 74 7.28 14.31 -28.07
N HIS A 75 8.11 15.33 -27.81
CA HIS A 75 7.72 16.47 -26.99
C HIS A 75 6.81 17.45 -27.74
N GLU A 76 6.84 17.44 -29.07
CA GLU A 76 6.00 18.29 -29.94
C GLU A 76 4.63 17.65 -30.27
N ARG A 77 4.31 16.45 -29.76
CA ARG A 77 3.02 15.74 -29.95
C ARG A 77 2.12 15.83 -28.72
#